data_AF-A0ABD0ZDG1-F1
#
_entry.id   AF-A0ABD0ZDG1-F1
#
_cell.length_a   1.000
_cell.length_b   1.000
_cell.length_c   1.000
_cell.angle_alpha   90.00
_cell.angle_beta   90.00
_cell.angle_gamma   90.00
#
_symmetry.space_group_name_H-M   'P 1'
#
loop_
_entity.id
_entity.type
_entity.pdbx_description
1 polymer ?
#
loop_
_entity_poly.entity_id
_entity_poly.type
_entity_poly.pdbx_seq_one_letter_code
_entity_poly.pdbx_strand_id
1 'polypeptide(L)'
;MKTNDGERNGQNVPTQIDIFIFQKDVKPVHDKPKVYSLHVKTDIKYRYAITLITSRVVNPANVSQEVKFHVVLPETAFISGFVMTINEKDYPAYVKEKEEAQKDYNLAVSQGLAAAHIAHSARDSNEFDVAVNIEPLNKVSFELIYEEFLERKLSAYKNEINISPGQVDEGYFVHFYSDDTLKPLNKHVVFVLDLSGSMHGRKLQQVKDAMNQILSDLKPKDYFSLVLFSDSSKVLQISE
;
A
#
# COMPACT_ATOMS: atom_id res chain seq x y z
N MET A 1 -33.10 -36.71 16.39
CA MET A 1 -31.93 -36.99 15.53
C MET A 1 -31.46 -35.66 14.96
N LYS A 2 -30.22 -35.28 15.28
CA LYS A 2 -29.54 -34.10 14.77
C LYS A 2 -28.97 -34.41 13.38
N THR A 3 -29.11 -33.49 12.43
CA THR A 3 -28.28 -33.39 11.22
C THR A 3 -28.17 -31.89 10.89
N ASN A 4 -27.18 -31.23 11.50
CA ASN A 4 -25.94 -30.77 10.84
C ASN A 4 -26.18 -29.56 9.93
N ASP A 5 -26.21 -28.39 10.56
CA ASP A 5 -25.88 -27.12 9.94
C ASP A 5 -24.41 -27.17 9.50
N GLY A 6 -24.19 -27.20 8.18
CA GLY A 6 -22.87 -27.13 7.59
C GLY A 6 -22.25 -25.77 7.87
N GLU A 7 -21.28 -25.75 8.78
CA GLU A 7 -20.33 -24.65 8.98
C GLU A 7 -19.75 -24.23 7.63
N ARG A 8 -20.15 -23.04 7.15
CA ARG A 8 -19.45 -22.33 6.08
C ARG A 8 -18.10 -21.88 6.65
N ASN A 9 -17.10 -22.75 6.53
CA ASN A 9 -15.70 -22.36 6.66
C ASN A 9 -15.36 -21.39 5.52
N GLY A 10 -15.51 -20.10 5.80
CA GLY A 10 -14.86 -19.05 5.02
C GLY A 10 -13.36 -19.22 5.16
N GLN A 11 -12.74 -19.91 4.20
CA GLN A 11 -11.28 -19.92 4.10
C GLN A 11 -10.83 -18.48 3.93
N ASN A 12 -10.25 -17.93 5.00
CA ASN A 12 -9.54 -16.67 4.98
C ASN A 12 -8.36 -16.86 4.02
N VAL A 13 -8.48 -16.31 2.82
CA VAL A 13 -7.46 -16.41 1.78
C VAL A 13 -6.37 -15.40 2.13
N PRO A 14 -5.12 -15.82 2.44
CA PRO A 14 -4.05 -14.87 2.69
C PRO A 14 -3.61 -14.26 1.36
N THR A 15 -3.95 -12.99 1.18
CA THR A 15 -3.60 -12.13 0.04
C THR A 15 -2.40 -11.27 0.39
N GLN A 16 -1.33 -11.93 0.83
CA GLN A 16 -0.11 -11.29 1.30
C GLN A 16 0.95 -11.31 0.21
N ILE A 17 1.59 -10.16 -0.04
CA ILE A 17 2.79 -10.03 -0.86
C ILE A 17 3.92 -9.66 0.10
N ASP A 18 4.98 -10.47 0.13
CA ASP A 18 6.18 -10.15 0.89
C ASP A 18 7.37 -9.98 -0.05
N ILE A 19 8.07 -8.86 0.07
CA ILE A 19 9.26 -8.51 -0.67
C ILE A 19 10.39 -8.33 0.33
N PHE A 20 11.41 -9.16 0.23
CA PHE A 20 12.60 -9.04 1.04
C PHE A 20 13.77 -8.60 0.18
N ILE A 21 14.41 -7.51 0.60
CA ILE A 21 15.63 -7.00 0.03
C ILE A 21 16.69 -6.98 1.11
N PHE A 22 17.73 -7.80 0.92
CA PHE A 22 18.92 -7.76 1.76
C PHE A 22 20.13 -7.46 0.91
N GLN A 23 21.08 -6.77 1.53
CA GLN A 23 22.39 -6.62 0.92
C GLN A 23 23.26 -7.81 1.30
N LYS A 24 23.91 -8.43 0.31
CA LYS A 24 24.87 -9.52 0.56
C LYS A 24 26.06 -9.00 1.37
N ASP A 25 26.74 -9.88 2.10
CA ASP A 25 28.02 -9.61 2.76
C ASP A 25 29.10 -9.27 1.70
N VAL A 26 29.11 -8.02 1.28
CA VAL A 26 30.21 -7.41 0.53
C VAL A 26 31.19 -6.89 1.57
N LYS A 27 32.49 -7.14 1.36
CA LYS A 27 33.56 -6.65 2.23
C LYS A 27 33.35 -5.14 2.51
N PRO A 28 33.51 -4.67 3.75
CA PRO A 28 33.26 -3.28 4.10
C PRO A 28 34.32 -2.42 3.39
N VAL A 29 33.91 -1.63 2.40
CA VAL A 29 34.78 -0.67 1.72
C VAL A 29 34.34 0.78 1.95
N HIS A 30 33.22 1.05 2.63
CA HIS A 30 32.69 2.42 2.72
C HIS A 30 32.23 2.85 4.13
N ASP A 31 32.77 3.99 4.59
CA ASP A 31 32.36 4.78 5.77
C ASP A 31 31.08 5.60 5.50
N LYS A 32 30.11 5.02 4.79
CA LYS A 32 28.82 5.68 4.50
C LYS A 32 27.70 4.86 5.11
N PRO A 33 26.55 5.47 5.45
CA PRO A 33 25.42 4.71 5.92
C PRO A 33 25.05 3.64 4.90
N LYS A 34 24.50 2.52 5.35
CA LYS A 34 24.16 1.37 4.50
C LYS A 34 22.81 0.78 4.91
N VAL A 35 21.89 0.67 3.96
CA VAL A 35 20.65 -0.10 4.13
C VAL A 35 20.99 -1.59 4.11
N TYR A 36 20.89 -2.28 5.26
CA TYR A 36 21.23 -3.70 5.36
C TYR A 36 20.01 -4.61 5.31
N SER A 37 18.80 -4.08 5.54
CA SER A 37 17.54 -4.81 5.47
C SER A 37 16.45 -3.88 5.00
N LEU A 38 15.69 -4.31 3.99
CA LEU A 38 14.49 -3.65 3.54
C LEU A 38 13.42 -4.71 3.29
N HIS A 39 12.33 -4.64 4.04
CA HIS A 39 11.22 -5.59 3.96
C HIS A 39 9.96 -4.82 3.64
N VAL A 40 9.25 -5.24 2.61
CA VAL A 40 7.93 -4.70 2.28
C VAL A 40 6.93 -5.82 2.34
N LYS A 41 5.88 -5.60 3.12
CA LYS A 41 4.77 -6.53 3.28
C LYS A 41 3.48 -5.82 2.93
N THR A 42 2.70 -6.41 2.04
CA THR A 42 1.38 -5.90 1.68
C THR A 42 0.31 -6.95 1.95
N ASP A 43 -0.73 -6.60 2.70
CA ASP A 43 -1.94 -7.41 2.91
C ASP A 43 -3.09 -6.77 2.11
N ILE A 44 -3.71 -7.53 1.19
CA ILE A 44 -4.74 -7.00 0.27
C ILE A 44 -6.09 -7.67 0.51
N LYS A 45 -7.00 -7.05 1.25
CA LYS A 45 -8.35 -7.60 1.49
C LYS A 45 -9.41 -6.74 0.82
N TYR A 46 -10.29 -7.35 0.04
CA TYR A 46 -11.41 -6.64 -0.60
C TYR A 46 -10.99 -5.38 -1.38
N ARG A 47 -9.86 -5.45 -2.10
CA ARG A 47 -9.23 -4.33 -2.86
C ARG A 47 -8.57 -3.27 -1.98
N TYR A 48 -8.54 -3.48 -0.67
CA TYR A 48 -7.88 -2.62 0.27
C TYR A 48 -6.49 -3.17 0.58
N ALA A 49 -5.44 -2.45 0.18
CA ALA A 49 -4.06 -2.82 0.38
C ALA A 49 -3.46 -2.05 1.56
N ILE A 50 -2.91 -2.77 2.54
CA ILE A 50 -2.13 -2.21 3.65
C ILE A 50 -0.69 -2.63 3.42
N THR A 51 0.21 -1.66 3.22
CA THR A 51 1.62 -1.90 2.98
C THR A 51 2.45 -1.40 4.15
N LEU A 52 3.28 -2.29 4.71
CA LEU A 52 4.30 -2.00 5.71
C LEU A 52 5.68 -2.06 5.04
N ILE A 53 6.42 -0.96 5.08
CA ILE A 53 7.82 -0.88 4.68
C ILE A 53 8.68 -0.78 5.93
N THR A 54 9.58 -1.75 6.13
CA THR A 54 10.59 -1.76 7.19
C THR A 54 11.98 -1.60 6.58
N SER A 55 12.65 -0.46 6.80
CA SER A 55 14.02 -0.21 6.36
C SER A 55 14.96 -0.10 7.55
N ARG A 56 16.07 -0.84 7.53
CA ARG A 56 17.11 -0.78 8.56
C ARG A 56 18.43 -0.34 7.97
N VAL A 57 19.00 0.68 8.60
CA VAL A 57 20.23 1.34 8.16
C VAL A 57 21.26 1.29 9.27
N VAL A 58 22.51 1.08 8.91
CA VAL A 58 23.67 1.20 9.80
C VAL A 58 24.55 2.36 9.36
N ASN A 59 25.05 3.13 10.31
CA ASN A 59 26.18 4.03 10.12
C ASN A 59 27.46 3.29 10.56
N PRO A 60 28.29 2.79 9.63
CA PRO A 60 29.52 2.08 9.98
C PRO A 60 30.68 3.03 10.31
N ALA A 61 30.54 4.34 10.05
CA ALA A 61 31.61 5.31 10.25
C ALA A 61 31.80 5.61 11.75
N ASN A 62 32.99 6.10 12.08
CA ASN A 62 33.30 6.60 13.43
C ASN A 62 32.88 8.07 13.64
N VAL A 63 32.02 8.61 12.76
CA VAL A 63 31.47 9.97 12.80
C VAL A 63 29.97 9.93 12.57
N SER A 64 29.23 10.91 13.10
CA SER A 64 27.80 11.00 12.85
C SER A 64 27.51 11.30 11.37
N GLN A 65 26.49 10.67 10.81
CA GLN A 65 26.11 10.83 9.40
C GLN A 65 24.60 10.94 9.25
N GLU A 66 24.16 11.80 8.33
CA GLU A 66 22.75 11.89 7.95
C GLU A 66 22.32 10.66 7.14
N VAL A 67 21.20 10.07 7.54
CA VAL A 67 20.49 8.98 6.86
C VAL A 67 19.17 9.51 6.35
N LYS A 68 18.84 9.20 5.09
CA LYS A 68 17.58 9.54 4.46
C LYS A 68 16.74 8.29 4.21
N PHE A 69 15.48 8.35 4.61
CA PHE A 69 14.43 7.41 4.25
C PHE A 69 13.50 8.10 3.27
N HIS A 70 13.35 7.51 2.08
CA HIS A 70 12.55 8.06 0.99
C HIS A 70 11.67 6.97 0.39
N VAL A 71 10.38 7.26 0.23
CA VAL A 71 9.40 6.37 -0.41
C VAL A 71 8.50 7.20 -1.32
N VAL A 72 8.28 6.73 -2.55
CA VAL A 72 7.25 7.29 -3.44
C VAL A 72 5.97 6.48 -3.29
N LEU A 73 4.93 7.12 -2.79
CA LEU A 73 3.62 6.55 -2.59
C LEU A 73 2.79 6.56 -3.88
N PRO A 74 1.86 5.62 -4.06
CA PRO A 74 0.77 5.77 -5.03
C PRO A 74 -0.01 7.06 -4.76
N GLU A 75 -0.50 7.73 -5.80
CA GLU A 75 -1.27 8.99 -5.65
C GLU A 75 -2.55 8.80 -4.82
N THR A 76 -3.11 7.59 -4.81
CA THR A 76 -4.33 7.21 -4.08
C THR A 76 -4.06 6.74 -2.66
N ALA A 77 -2.79 6.59 -2.27
CA ALA A 77 -2.41 6.09 -0.96
C ALA A 77 -2.42 7.19 0.10
N PHE A 78 -2.72 6.80 1.33
CA PHE A 78 -2.53 7.66 2.50
C PHE A 78 -1.66 6.96 3.53
N ILE A 79 -0.85 7.74 4.25
CA ILE A 79 -0.01 7.24 5.33
C ILE A 79 -0.87 7.08 6.58
N SER A 80 -0.84 5.90 7.20
CA SER A 80 -1.56 5.64 8.45
C SER A 80 -0.63 5.45 9.65
N GLY A 81 0.67 5.25 9.43
CA GLY A 81 1.64 5.17 10.52
C GLY A 81 3.07 5.35 10.06
N PHE A 82 3.88 5.98 10.91
CA PHE A 82 5.32 5.98 10.74
C PHE A 82 6.01 5.91 12.11
N VAL A 83 6.98 5.02 12.26
CA VAL A 83 7.82 4.89 13.45
C VAL A 83 9.27 4.85 13.02
N MET A 84 10.09 5.67 13.67
CA MET A 84 11.54 5.60 13.58
C MET A 84 12.08 5.09 14.92
N THR A 85 12.99 4.11 14.88
CA THR A 85 13.62 3.56 16.09
C THR A 85 15.12 3.79 16.03
N ILE A 86 15.66 4.50 17.03
CA ILE A 86 17.10 4.78 17.20
C ILE A 86 17.46 4.37 18.63
N ASN A 87 18.53 3.60 18.82
CA ASN A 87 18.94 3.15 20.16
C ASN A 87 17.80 2.49 20.97
N GLU A 88 17.00 1.65 20.30
CA GLU A 88 15.82 0.98 20.90
C GLU A 88 14.71 1.92 21.41
N LYS A 89 14.83 3.22 21.11
CA LYS A 89 13.81 4.21 21.43
C LYS A 89 12.97 4.50 20.19
N ASP A 90 11.67 4.35 20.34
CA ASP A 90 10.70 4.62 19.29
C ASP A 90 10.32 6.11 19.25
N TYR A 91 10.25 6.62 18.04
CA TYR A 91 9.84 7.97 17.69
C TYR A 91 8.69 7.86 16.70
N PRO A 92 7.44 7.70 17.18
CA PRO A 92 6.27 7.68 16.31
C PRO A 92 6.05 9.06 15.71
N ALA A 93 5.86 9.15 14.40
CA ALA A 93 5.31 10.33 13.76
C ALA A 93 3.80 10.16 13.67
N TYR A 94 3.07 10.93 14.47
CA TYR A 94 1.62 10.91 14.42
C TYR A 94 1.13 11.59 13.14
N VAL A 95 0.40 10.87 12.30
CA VAL A 95 -0.39 11.45 11.21
C VAL A 95 -1.62 12.10 11.85
N LYS A 96 -1.46 13.35 12.31
CA LYS A 96 -2.54 14.17 12.87
C LYS A 96 -3.01 15.22 11.88
N GLU A 97 -4.23 15.70 12.10
CA GLU A 97 -4.80 16.85 11.41
C GLU A 97 -3.85 18.05 11.42
N LYS A 98 -3.92 18.86 10.36
CA LYS A 98 -2.92 19.90 10.03
C LYS A 98 -2.55 20.79 11.21
N GLU A 99 -3.56 21.25 11.94
CA GLU A 99 -3.39 22.19 13.05
C GLU A 99 -2.84 21.54 14.32
N GLU A 100 -3.16 20.27 14.56
CA GLU A 100 -2.69 19.54 15.74
C GLU A 100 -1.23 19.10 15.56
N ALA A 101 -0.90 18.58 14.37
CA ALA A 101 0.47 18.25 13.99
C ALA A 101 1.41 19.48 14.06
N GLN A 102 0.92 20.66 13.68
CA GLN A 102 1.71 21.90 13.71
C GLN A 102 2.02 22.35 15.16
N LYS A 103 1.09 22.14 16.10
CA LYS A 103 1.30 22.46 17.53
C LYS A 103 2.33 21.53 18.15
N ASP A 104 2.23 20.23 17.89
CA ASP A 104 3.16 19.21 18.38
C ASP A 104 4.58 19.44 17.80
N TYR A 105 4.68 19.82 16.53
CA TYR A 105 5.95 20.21 15.89
C TYR A 105 6.59 21.41 16.59
N ASN A 106 5.85 22.50 16.77
CA ASN A 106 6.38 23.72 17.41
C ASN A 106 6.87 23.43 18.84
N LEU A 107 6.16 22.56 19.56
CA LEU A 107 6.54 22.11 20.91
C LEU A 107 7.83 21.27 20.89
N ALA A 108 7.93 20.29 19.99
CA ALA A 108 9.10 19.42 19.87
C ALA A 108 10.37 20.18 19.43
N VAL A 109 10.23 21.12 18.49
CA VAL A 109 11.31 22.06 18.08
C VAL A 109 11.78 22.87 19.28
N SER A 110 10.85 23.44 20.05
CA SER A 110 11.17 24.27 21.22
C SER A 110 11.90 23.50 22.32
N GLN A 111 11.77 22.17 22.34
CA GLN A 111 12.40 21.26 23.30
C GLN A 111 13.73 20.68 22.78
N GLY A 112 14.19 21.05 21.58
CA GLY A 112 15.44 20.56 21.00
C GLY A 112 15.40 19.08 20.60
N LEU A 113 14.21 18.50 20.42
CA LEU A 113 14.05 17.10 20.02
C LEU A 113 14.31 16.97 18.52
N ALA A 114 15.27 16.11 18.14
CA ALA A 114 15.64 15.82 16.74
C ALA A 114 14.44 15.37 15.87
N ALA A 115 13.35 14.91 16.49
CA ALA A 115 12.09 14.50 15.85
C ALA A 115 11.36 15.64 15.10
N ALA A 116 11.74 16.90 15.32
CA ALA A 116 11.13 18.04 14.63
C ALA A 116 11.28 18.00 13.10
N HIS A 117 12.40 17.56 12.54
CA HIS A 117 12.66 17.67 11.09
C HIS A 117 11.79 16.76 10.19
N ILE A 118 10.91 15.94 10.76
CA ILE A 118 10.15 14.88 10.08
C ILE A 118 8.90 15.44 9.37
N ALA A 119 8.39 16.61 9.76
CA ALA A 119 7.01 17.02 9.42
C ALA A 119 6.83 17.85 8.14
N HIS A 120 7.89 18.31 7.46
CA HIS A 120 7.75 19.32 6.40
C HIS A 120 7.49 18.78 4.99
N SER A 121 7.92 17.55 4.64
CA SER A 121 7.88 17.08 3.24
C SER A 121 6.59 16.36 2.80
N ALA A 122 5.72 15.97 3.72
CA ALA A 122 4.74 14.90 3.45
C ALA A 122 3.35 15.34 2.94
N ARG A 123 3.11 16.61 2.56
CA ARG A 123 1.73 17.11 2.32
C ARG A 123 1.37 17.55 0.91
N ASP A 124 2.34 17.86 0.05
CA ASP A 124 2.06 18.33 -1.33
C ASP A 124 2.64 17.41 -2.42
N SER A 125 3.28 16.30 -2.04
CA SER A 125 3.83 15.32 -2.98
C SER A 125 3.46 13.91 -2.57
N ASN A 126 3.41 13.02 -3.54
CA ASN A 126 3.35 11.58 -3.34
C ASN A 126 4.72 11.00 -2.88
N GLU A 127 5.59 11.83 -2.30
CA GLU A 127 6.88 11.44 -1.75
C GLU A 127 6.87 11.58 -0.23
N PHE A 128 7.45 10.60 0.44
CA PHE A 128 7.64 10.59 1.88
C PHE A 128 9.13 10.58 2.19
N ASP A 129 9.60 11.69 2.76
CA ASP A 129 11.01 11.92 3.09
C ASP A 129 11.23 12.15 4.58
N VAL A 130 12.19 11.42 5.14
CA VAL A 130 12.67 11.62 6.51
C VAL A 130 14.19 11.61 6.50
N ALA A 131 14.80 12.63 7.10
CA ALA A 131 16.25 12.72 7.28
C ALA A 131 16.58 12.76 8.77
N VAL A 132 17.59 11.99 9.19
CA VAL A 132 18.01 11.92 10.59
C VAL A 132 19.51 11.73 10.70
N ASN A 133 20.15 12.38 11.67
CA ASN A 133 21.56 12.20 11.95
C ASN A 133 21.77 11.00 12.88
N ILE A 134 22.57 10.03 12.44
CA ILE A 134 22.85 8.78 13.17
C ILE A 134 24.27 8.82 13.73
N GLU A 135 24.40 8.52 15.02
CA GLU A 135 25.68 8.46 15.72
C GLU A 135 26.65 7.42 15.12
N PRO A 136 27.97 7.56 15.40
CA PRO A 136 28.97 6.58 15.00
C PRO A 136 28.59 5.15 15.37
N LEU A 137 28.83 4.21 14.46
CA LEU A 137 28.66 2.77 14.70
C LEU A 137 27.23 2.35 15.10
N ASN A 138 26.24 3.21 14.84
CA ASN A 138 24.88 3.06 15.31
C ASN A 138 23.90 2.70 14.18
N LYS A 139 22.66 2.34 14.53
CA LYS A 139 21.62 1.87 13.62
C LYS A 139 20.32 2.65 13.79
N VAL A 140 19.54 2.68 12.72
CA VAL A 140 18.18 3.19 12.70
C VAL A 140 17.26 2.23 11.97
N SER A 141 16.02 2.10 12.46
CA SER A 141 14.93 1.38 11.79
C SER A 141 13.83 2.38 11.44
N PHE A 142 13.26 2.25 10.25
CA PHE A 142 12.12 3.01 9.77
C PHE A 142 10.98 2.04 9.44
N GLU A 143 9.80 2.31 9.96
CA GLU A 143 8.58 1.55 9.70
C GLU A 143 7.52 2.52 9.17
N LEU A 144 7.16 2.38 7.90
CA LEU A 144 6.12 3.18 7.23
C LEU A 144 4.94 2.28 6.89
N ILE A 145 3.74 2.70 7.30
CA ILE A 145 2.47 2.06 6.95
C ILE A 145 1.68 3.02 6.06
N TYR A 146 1.34 2.57 4.86
CA TYR A 146 0.40 3.27 3.99
C TYR A 146 -0.69 2.33 3.48
N GLU A 147 -1.83 2.93 3.18
CA GLU A 147 -3.05 2.22 2.82
C GLU A 147 -3.57 2.77 1.49
N GLU A 148 -4.05 1.86 0.63
CA GLU A 148 -4.50 2.17 -0.72
C GLU A 148 -5.77 1.38 -1.06
N PHE A 149 -6.72 2.03 -1.72
CA PHE A 149 -7.81 1.33 -2.41
C PHE A 149 -7.41 1.03 -3.86
N LEU A 150 -7.25 -0.25 -4.19
CA LEU A 150 -6.78 -0.70 -5.48
C LEU A 150 -7.84 -0.50 -6.57
N GLU A 151 -7.50 0.28 -7.58
CA GLU A 151 -8.32 0.46 -8.76
C GLU A 151 -8.18 -0.74 -9.71
N ARG A 152 -9.32 -1.21 -10.25
CA ARG A 152 -9.32 -2.25 -11.28
C ARG A 152 -9.09 -1.62 -12.65
N LYS A 153 -8.02 -2.02 -13.33
CA LYS A 153 -7.69 -1.63 -14.71
C LYS A 153 -7.44 -2.87 -15.56
N LEU A 154 -8.02 -2.93 -16.77
CA LEU A 154 -7.86 -4.06 -17.71
C LEU A 154 -8.08 -5.44 -17.07
N SER A 155 -9.18 -5.56 -16.33
CA SER A 155 -9.58 -6.76 -15.62
C SER A 155 -8.73 -7.21 -14.42
N ALA A 156 -7.62 -6.53 -14.10
CA ALA A 156 -6.75 -6.80 -12.96
C ALA A 156 -6.76 -5.66 -11.91
N TYR A 157 -6.34 -5.96 -10.68
CA TYR A 157 -5.93 -4.94 -9.70
C TYR A 157 -4.43 -4.78 -9.81
N LYS A 158 -3.95 -3.54 -9.77
CA LYS A 158 -2.53 -3.23 -9.81
C LYS A 158 -2.14 -2.63 -8.46
N ASN A 159 -1.16 -3.21 -7.79
CA ASN A 159 -0.49 -2.61 -6.65
C ASN A 159 0.94 -2.32 -7.09
N GLU A 160 1.34 -1.05 -7.03
CA GLU A 160 2.68 -0.60 -7.40
C GLU A 160 3.41 -0.17 -6.13
N ILE A 161 4.59 -0.76 -5.92
CA ILE A 161 5.43 -0.46 -4.77
C ILE A 161 6.74 0.09 -5.32
N ASN A 162 6.96 1.39 -5.11
CA ASN A 162 8.19 2.05 -5.53
C ASN A 162 9.22 1.96 -4.41
N ILE A 163 10.25 1.14 -4.64
CA ILE A 163 11.31 0.91 -3.67
C ILE A 163 12.63 1.42 -4.24
N SER A 164 13.16 2.48 -3.65
CA SER A 164 14.48 3.02 -3.99
C SER A 164 15.37 2.92 -2.75
N PRO A 165 16.18 1.86 -2.60
CA PRO A 165 17.04 1.68 -1.43
C PRO A 165 18.18 2.72 -1.30
N GLY A 166 18.23 3.74 -2.18
CA GLY A 166 19.04 4.95 -2.02
C GLY A 166 20.56 4.78 -2.10
N GLN A 167 21.08 3.56 -2.09
CA GLN A 167 22.52 3.27 -2.00
C GLN A 167 22.87 1.98 -2.75
N VAL A 168 22.79 2.02 -4.08
CA VAL A 168 23.17 0.88 -4.93
C VAL A 168 24.69 0.84 -5.11
N ASP A 169 25.40 0.51 -4.03
CA ASP A 169 26.72 -0.13 -4.14
C ASP A 169 26.50 -1.64 -3.99
N GLU A 170 26.47 -2.29 -5.15
CA GLU A 170 26.53 -3.73 -5.42
C GLU A 170 25.79 -4.71 -4.46
N GLY A 171 24.90 -5.52 -5.04
CA GLY A 171 24.50 -6.81 -4.47
C GLY A 171 23.27 -6.78 -3.55
N TYR A 172 22.12 -6.39 -4.10
CA TYR A 172 20.81 -6.67 -3.51
C TYR A 172 20.20 -7.91 -4.15
N PHE A 173 19.58 -8.78 -3.35
CA PHE A 173 18.67 -9.79 -3.88
C PHE A 173 17.25 -9.44 -3.48
N VAL A 174 16.31 -9.65 -4.41
CA VAL A 174 14.89 -9.45 -4.18
C VAL A 174 14.24 -10.83 -4.15
N HIS A 175 13.61 -11.19 -3.04
CA HIS A 175 12.80 -12.39 -2.95
C HIS A 175 11.33 -11.99 -2.92
N PHE A 176 10.57 -12.44 -3.92
CA PHE A 176 9.13 -12.30 -3.97
C PHE A 176 8.50 -13.55 -3.38
N TYR A 177 7.64 -13.37 -2.39
CA TYR A 177 6.75 -14.42 -1.90
C TYR A 177 5.32 -14.01 -2.18
N SER A 178 4.69 -14.71 -3.12
CA SER A 178 3.24 -14.74 -3.30
C SER A 178 2.78 -16.17 -3.12
N ASP A 179 1.69 -16.39 -2.39
CA ASP A 179 1.07 -17.71 -2.36
C ASP A 179 0.39 -17.94 -3.73
N ASP A 180 0.92 -18.84 -4.55
CA ASP A 180 0.40 -19.13 -5.89
C ASP A 180 -0.80 -20.09 -5.85
N THR A 181 -1.22 -20.55 -4.67
CA THR A 181 -2.35 -21.49 -4.51
C THR A 181 -3.73 -20.81 -4.55
N LEU A 182 -3.75 -19.50 -4.81
CA LEU A 182 -4.96 -18.66 -4.79
C LEU A 182 -5.97 -19.11 -5.84
N LYS A 183 -7.08 -19.68 -5.37
CA LYS A 183 -8.28 -19.82 -6.19
C LYS A 183 -8.90 -18.42 -6.36
N PRO A 184 -9.19 -17.99 -7.60
CA PRO A 184 -9.92 -16.76 -7.83
C PRO A 184 -11.24 -16.75 -7.05
N LEU A 185 -11.47 -15.71 -6.24
CA LEU A 185 -12.71 -15.55 -5.50
C LEU A 185 -13.88 -15.32 -6.47
N ASN A 186 -14.98 -16.02 -6.22
CA ASN A 186 -16.25 -15.76 -6.88
C ASN A 186 -16.73 -14.36 -6.52
N LYS A 187 -17.15 -13.58 -7.51
CA LYS A 187 -17.58 -12.20 -7.32
C LYS A 187 -19.10 -12.11 -7.41
N HIS A 188 -19.70 -11.18 -6.67
CA HIS A 188 -21.07 -10.71 -6.91
C HIS A 188 -20.98 -9.24 -7.33
N VAL A 189 -21.21 -8.95 -8.61
CA VAL A 189 -21.04 -7.60 -9.17
C VAL A 189 -22.40 -7.01 -9.54
N VAL A 190 -22.72 -5.82 -9.01
CA VAL A 190 -23.95 -5.11 -9.38
C VAL A 190 -23.59 -3.96 -10.32
N PHE A 191 -24.16 -3.97 -11.52
CA PHE A 191 -24.04 -2.88 -12.49
C PHE A 191 -25.28 -2.01 -12.42
N VAL A 192 -25.08 -0.70 -12.29
CA VAL A 192 -26.17 0.28 -12.28
C VAL A 192 -26.01 1.16 -13.51
N LEU A 193 -26.89 1.01 -14.50
CA LEU A 193 -26.77 1.65 -15.82
C LEU A 193 -27.91 2.66 -16.05
N ASP A 194 -27.52 3.87 -16.47
CA ASP A 194 -28.45 4.90 -16.91
C ASP A 194 -28.97 4.57 -18.32
N LEU A 195 -30.29 4.64 -18.50
CA LEU A 195 -31.00 4.53 -19.77
C LEU A 195 -31.82 5.79 -20.10
N SER A 196 -31.53 6.91 -19.43
CA SER A 196 -32.13 8.21 -19.73
C SER A 196 -31.98 8.59 -21.21
N GLY A 197 -32.84 9.49 -21.68
CA GLY A 197 -32.77 9.98 -23.07
C GLY A 197 -31.40 10.55 -23.46
N SER A 198 -30.59 10.99 -22.48
CA SER A 198 -29.24 11.51 -22.69
C SER A 198 -28.21 10.45 -23.11
N MET A 199 -28.52 9.17 -22.89
CA MET A 199 -27.67 8.03 -23.22
C MET A 199 -27.84 7.58 -24.67
N HIS A 200 -28.79 8.15 -25.42
CA HIS A 200 -29.08 7.73 -26.78
C HIS A 200 -27.87 7.85 -27.73
N GLY A 201 -27.85 7.00 -28.75
CA GLY A 201 -26.77 6.97 -29.74
C GLY A 201 -25.46 6.40 -29.18
N ARG A 202 -24.37 7.14 -29.32
CA ARG A 202 -23.00 6.64 -29.09
C ARG A 202 -22.75 6.17 -27.65
N LYS A 203 -23.31 6.86 -26.65
CA LYS A 203 -23.10 6.54 -25.23
C LYS A 203 -23.68 5.17 -24.87
N LEU A 204 -24.93 4.90 -25.28
CA LEU A 204 -25.56 3.59 -25.07
C LEU A 204 -24.82 2.48 -25.81
N GLN A 205 -24.29 2.75 -27.02
CA GLN A 205 -23.49 1.77 -27.74
C GLN A 205 -22.18 1.45 -26.99
N GLN A 206 -21.47 2.47 -26.51
CA GLN A 206 -20.25 2.29 -25.71
C GLN A 206 -20.52 1.50 -24.42
N VAL A 207 -21.64 1.77 -23.75
CA VAL A 207 -22.06 1.01 -22.56
C VAL A 207 -22.34 -0.46 -22.91
N LYS A 208 -23.03 -0.74 -24.03
CA LYS A 208 -23.27 -2.12 -24.49
C LYS A 208 -21.97 -2.86 -24.79
N ASP A 209 -21.06 -2.21 -25.51
CA ASP A 209 -19.77 -2.80 -25.89
C ASP A 209 -18.92 -3.09 -24.65
N ALA A 210 -18.85 -2.15 -23.70
CA ALA A 210 -18.16 -2.32 -22.43
C ALA A 210 -18.79 -3.44 -21.59
N MET A 211 -20.13 -3.51 -21.52
CA MET A 211 -20.83 -4.57 -20.80
C MET A 211 -20.56 -5.95 -21.41
N ASN A 212 -20.56 -6.08 -22.74
CA ASN A 212 -20.23 -7.34 -23.41
C ASN A 212 -18.82 -7.83 -23.05
N GLN A 213 -17.84 -6.92 -22.99
CA GLN A 213 -16.47 -7.25 -22.63
C GLN A 213 -16.32 -7.57 -21.13
N ILE A 214 -17.06 -6.89 -20.27
CA ILE A 214 -17.06 -7.21 -18.83
C ILE A 214 -17.71 -8.57 -18.58
N LEU A 215 -18.81 -8.89 -19.27
CA LEU A 215 -19.51 -10.17 -19.15
C LEU A 215 -18.69 -11.33 -19.72
N SER A 216 -17.89 -11.13 -20.77
CA SER A 216 -16.99 -12.18 -21.30
C SER A 216 -15.88 -12.56 -20.33
N ASP A 217 -15.51 -11.65 -19.42
CA ASP A 217 -14.45 -11.86 -18.43
C ASP A 217 -14.96 -12.47 -17.11
N LEU A 218 -16.28 -12.63 -16.95
CA LEU A 218 -16.88 -13.27 -15.77
C LEU A 218 -16.64 -14.78 -15.80
N LYS A 219 -16.29 -15.35 -14.64
CA LYS A 219 -16.07 -16.79 -14.48
C LYS A 219 -17.39 -17.51 -14.25
N PRO A 220 -17.48 -18.84 -14.50
CA PRO A 220 -18.72 -19.60 -14.32
C PRO A 220 -19.34 -19.57 -12.91
N LYS A 221 -18.58 -19.15 -11.90
CA LYS A 221 -19.03 -19.03 -10.51
C LYS A 221 -19.20 -17.58 -10.04
N ASP A 222 -19.00 -16.61 -10.93
CA ASP A 222 -19.28 -15.21 -10.66
C ASP A 222 -20.79 -14.95 -10.85
N TYR A 223 -21.35 -14.16 -9.95
CA TYR A 223 -22.72 -13.66 -10.05
C TYR A 223 -22.69 -12.20 -10.47
N PHE A 224 -23.67 -11.78 -11.24
CA PHE A 224 -23.89 -10.37 -11.52
C PHE A 224 -25.37 -9.99 -11.43
N SER A 225 -25.63 -8.72 -11.18
CA SER A 225 -26.96 -8.13 -11.20
C SER A 225 -26.92 -6.85 -12.02
N LEU A 226 -28.00 -6.57 -12.74
CA LEU A 226 -28.12 -5.38 -13.57
C LEU A 226 -29.31 -4.55 -13.10
N VAL A 227 -29.02 -3.32 -12.66
CA VAL A 227 -30.01 -2.33 -12.30
C VAL A 227 -30.05 -1.29 -13.41
N LEU A 228 -31.18 -1.21 -14.09
CA LEU A 228 -31.41 -0.21 -15.14
C LEU A 228 -32.21 0.92 -14.53
N PHE A 229 -31.77 2.16 -14.71
CA PHE A 229 -32.50 3.33 -14.23
C PHE A 229 -32.73 4.34 -15.34
N SER A 230 -33.93 4.91 -15.32
CA SER A 230 -34.40 6.01 -16.18
C SER A 230 -35.33 6.88 -15.31
N ASP A 231 -36.40 7.48 -15.86
CA ASP A 231 -37.45 8.13 -15.07
C ASP A 231 -38.20 7.17 -14.11
N SER A 232 -37.96 5.86 -14.24
CA SER A 232 -38.24 4.84 -13.23
C SER A 232 -37.09 3.81 -13.16
N SER A 233 -36.86 3.20 -12.00
CA SER A 233 -35.86 2.15 -11.80
C SER A 233 -36.48 0.77 -11.99
N LYS A 234 -35.79 -0.10 -12.74
CA LYS A 234 -36.15 -1.51 -12.93
C LYS A 234 -34.95 -2.38 -12.59
N VAL A 235 -35.08 -3.17 -11.53
CA VAL A 235 -34.06 -4.16 -11.14
C VAL A 235 -34.27 -5.41 -11.97
N LEU A 236 -33.26 -5.82 -12.73
CA LEU A 236 -33.23 -7.12 -13.38
C LEU A 236 -32.35 -8.05 -12.54
N GLN A 237 -32.98 -8.85 -11.69
CA GLN A 237 -32.33 -10.03 -11.13
C GLN A 237 -32.43 -11.15 -12.16
N ILE A 238 -31.28 -11.63 -12.65
CA ILE A 238 -31.22 -12.88 -13.41
C ILE A 238 -30.94 -13.97 -12.36
N SER A 239 -31.92 -14.83 -12.13
CA SER A 239 -31.90 -15.87 -11.10
C SER A 239 -31.15 -17.12 -11.56
N GLU A 240 -30.32 -17.62 -10.63
CA GLU A 240 -29.63 -18.92 -10.47
C GLU A 240 -28.81 -19.50 -11.63
#